data_AF-A0A7R9XPL0-F1
#
_entry.id   AF-A0A7R9XPL0-F1
#
_cell.length_a   1.000
_cell.length_b   1.000
_cell.length_c   1.000
_cell.angle_alpha   90.00
_cell.angle_beta   90.00
_cell.angle_gamma   90.00
#
_symmetry.space_group_name_H-M   'P 1'
#
loop_
_entity.id
_entity.type
_entity.pdbx_description
1 polymer ?
#
loop_
_entity_poly.entity_id
_entity_poly.type
_entity_poly.pdbx_seq_one_letter_code
_entity_poly.pdbx_strand_id
1 'polypeptide(L)'
;FDDMNDVLLGTSRMSETAASLAGSGSAASSPSPSGRIRLLVDVLDNVPRSALMDAQGSRCVGCQHALASFDSSVKRSLGTAGGMLDAFASLLPSGTAPGTALRRQARLCEYTGSLYCEMCHENETAVLPRCVLWDWDFAPRKVCKLAHEFLTSIEMQPILCVDAVNPELYNRVHLLHECASKRRAIVQLCDRVPKHKLDSLLRSAGRLRYLCETPSFWAMRELCDLGKGAFSELPGYLDRLEGALHRIVVAHQQM
;
A
#
# COMPACT_ATOMS: atom_id res chain seq x y z
N PHE A 1 -18.43 -19.43 -21.54
CA PHE A 1 -18.90 -18.09 -21.19
C PHE A 1 -17.87 -17.14 -21.78
N ASP A 2 -18.08 -16.87 -23.06
CA ASP A 2 -17.26 -16.03 -23.92
C ASP A 2 -17.48 -14.55 -23.64
N ASP A 3 -16.54 -13.75 -24.15
CA ASP A 3 -16.49 -12.29 -24.21
C ASP A 3 -16.17 -11.52 -22.93
N MET A 4 -14.88 -11.17 -22.75
CA MET A 4 -14.47 -9.75 -22.73
C MET A 4 -12.95 -9.55 -22.54
N ASN A 5 -12.40 -8.69 -23.41
CA ASN A 5 -11.13 -7.95 -23.33
C ASN A 5 -9.82 -8.62 -23.75
N ASP A 6 -9.61 -8.58 -25.07
CA ASP A 6 -8.34 -8.17 -25.67
C ASP A 6 -8.09 -6.68 -25.42
N VAL A 7 -7.08 -6.34 -24.61
CA VAL A 7 -6.30 -5.09 -24.75
C VAL A 7 -4.85 -5.34 -24.33
N LEU A 8 -3.98 -5.35 -25.35
CA LEU A 8 -2.57 -4.99 -25.39
C LEU A 8 -1.51 -5.85 -24.67
N LEU A 9 -0.85 -6.62 -25.54
CA LEU A 9 0.53 -7.08 -25.52
C LEU A 9 1.53 -6.07 -24.90
N GLY A 10 2.29 -6.58 -23.94
CA GLY A 10 3.48 -5.95 -23.38
C GLY A 10 4.37 -7.01 -22.74
N THR A 11 4.88 -7.93 -23.56
CA THR A 11 5.89 -8.91 -23.14
C THR A 11 7.15 -8.20 -22.69
N SER A 12 7.59 -8.40 -21.46
CA SER A 12 9.02 -8.30 -21.13
C SER A 12 9.40 -9.29 -20.02
N ARG A 13 10.47 -10.03 -20.32
CA ARG A 13 11.11 -11.05 -19.50
C ARG A 13 11.54 -10.46 -18.15
N MET A 14 11.19 -11.12 -17.05
CA MET A 14 11.88 -10.91 -15.78
C MET A 14 13.00 -11.93 -15.66
N SER A 15 14.21 -11.50 -16.01
CA SER A 15 15.46 -12.15 -15.63
C SER A 15 15.81 -11.79 -14.19
N GLU A 16 16.44 -12.75 -13.53
CA GLU A 16 16.92 -12.78 -12.16
C GLU A 16 17.75 -11.54 -11.76
N THR A 17 17.63 -11.13 -10.50
CA THR A 17 18.76 -10.75 -9.65
C THR A 17 18.29 -10.65 -8.20
N ALA A 18 18.71 -11.61 -7.39
CA ALA A 18 18.68 -11.55 -5.94
C ALA A 18 19.91 -10.78 -5.42
N ALA A 19 19.80 -10.34 -4.16
CA ALA A 19 20.83 -9.82 -3.26
C ALA A 19 21.09 -8.30 -3.28
N SER A 20 20.59 -7.61 -2.24
CA SER A 20 21.47 -7.03 -1.22
C SER A 20 20.66 -6.64 0.02
N LEU A 21 20.81 -7.41 1.10
CA LEU A 21 20.42 -7.08 2.47
C LEU A 21 21.71 -6.79 3.24
N ALA A 22 21.92 -5.53 3.63
CA ALA A 22 22.62 -5.10 4.86
C ALA A 22 22.79 -3.58 4.83
N GLY A 23 22.25 -2.89 5.83
CA GLY A 23 22.39 -1.43 5.96
C GLY A 23 21.50 -0.87 7.06
N SER A 24 21.84 -1.18 8.31
CA SER A 24 21.32 -0.53 9.51
C SER A 24 21.58 0.98 9.48
N GLY A 25 20.53 1.76 9.70
CA GLY A 25 20.60 3.21 9.90
C GLY A 25 19.20 3.82 9.93
N SER A 26 18.71 4.15 11.13
CA SER A 26 17.53 5.00 11.32
C SER A 26 17.76 6.34 10.62
N ALA A 27 17.13 6.51 9.47
CA ALA A 27 16.94 7.81 8.84
C ALA A 27 15.44 7.96 8.60
N ALA A 28 14.84 8.96 9.26
CA ALA A 28 13.46 9.38 9.01
C ALA A 28 13.24 9.44 7.50
N SER A 29 12.35 8.60 7.00
CA SER A 29 12.02 8.48 5.58
C SER A 29 11.17 9.67 5.15
N SER A 30 11.78 10.84 5.06
CA SER A 30 11.17 12.01 4.45
C SER A 30 10.86 11.73 2.97
N PRO A 31 9.67 12.10 2.47
CA PRO A 31 9.27 11.84 1.09
C PRO A 31 10.18 12.60 0.11
N SER A 32 10.74 11.89 -0.87
CA SER A 32 11.53 12.51 -1.94
C SER A 32 10.64 13.45 -2.77
N PRO A 33 11.14 14.64 -3.19
CA PRO A 33 10.38 15.63 -3.96
C PRO A 33 10.03 15.20 -5.40
N SER A 34 10.29 13.95 -5.78
CA SER A 34 10.27 13.46 -7.17
C SER A 34 8.91 12.98 -7.66
N GLY A 35 7.82 13.12 -6.88
CA GLY A 35 6.49 12.60 -7.25
C GLY A 35 6.38 11.07 -7.36
N ARG A 36 7.47 10.33 -7.20
CA ARG A 36 7.48 8.86 -7.16
C ARG A 36 7.17 8.37 -5.76
N ILE A 37 5.95 7.90 -5.59
CA ILE A 37 5.53 7.13 -4.43
C ILE A 37 6.14 5.72 -4.47
N ARG A 38 6.56 5.23 -3.31
CA ARG A 38 7.20 3.92 -3.13
C ARG A 38 6.30 3.02 -2.28
N LEU A 39 6.52 1.71 -2.36
CA LEU A 39 5.93 0.75 -1.45
C LEU A 39 6.52 0.95 -0.04
N LEU A 40 5.66 1.19 0.94
CA LEU A 40 6.01 1.36 2.35
C LEU A 40 5.43 0.19 3.16
N VAL A 41 6.32 -0.64 3.70
CA VAL A 41 5.97 -1.80 4.53
C VAL A 41 6.50 -1.70 5.95
N ASP A 42 7.40 -0.76 6.22
CA ASP A 42 7.97 -0.55 7.55
C ASP A 42 6.99 0.17 8.47
N VAL A 43 7.21 0.01 9.79
CA VAL A 43 6.47 0.73 10.82
C VAL A 43 6.79 2.22 10.71
N LEU A 44 5.74 3.05 10.69
CA LEU A 44 5.89 4.50 10.74
C LEU A 44 5.87 4.96 12.19
N ASP A 45 6.77 5.87 12.54
CA ASP A 45 6.78 6.52 13.84
C ASP A 45 5.49 7.33 14.05
N ASN A 46 4.97 7.30 15.28
CA ASN A 46 3.84 8.13 15.66
C ASN A 46 4.31 9.56 15.95
N VAL A 47 4.50 10.33 14.88
CA VAL A 47 4.95 11.73 14.97
C VAL A 47 3.74 12.66 15.15
N PRO A 48 3.73 13.55 16.16
CA PRO A 48 2.62 14.47 16.35
C PRO A 48 2.49 15.42 15.16
N ARG A 49 1.25 15.79 14.83
CA ARG A 49 0.94 16.64 13.67
C ARG A 49 1.66 18.00 13.68
N SER A 50 1.93 18.57 14.85
CA SER A 50 2.72 19.80 15.00
C SER A 50 4.14 19.62 14.49
N ALA A 51 4.83 18.56 14.93
CA ALA A 51 6.18 18.24 14.48
C ALA A 51 6.23 17.95 12.97
N LEU A 52 5.21 17.27 12.42
CA LEU A 52 5.09 17.08 10.96
C LEU A 52 4.93 18.41 10.23
N MET A 53 4.12 19.33 10.75
CA MET A 53 3.91 20.66 10.18
C MET A 53 5.22 21.45 10.13
N ASP A 54 6.02 21.40 11.20
CA ASP A 54 7.31 22.08 11.29
C ASP A 54 8.34 21.43 10.34
N ALA A 55 8.43 20.10 10.34
CA ALA A 55 9.38 19.35 9.52
C ALA A 55 9.19 19.56 8.02
N GLN A 56 7.95 19.71 7.54
CA GLN A 56 7.65 19.97 6.13
C GLN A 56 7.58 21.48 5.78
N GLY A 57 7.93 22.37 6.72
CA GLY A 57 7.92 23.82 6.52
C GLY A 57 6.52 24.41 6.30
N SER A 58 5.50 23.85 6.96
CA SER A 58 4.09 24.24 6.83
C SER A 58 3.57 24.21 5.39
N ARG A 59 4.09 23.31 4.55
CA ARG A 59 3.69 23.14 3.14
C ARG A 59 3.12 21.75 2.88
N CYS A 60 2.18 21.69 1.95
CA CYS A 60 1.63 20.43 1.45
C CYS A 60 2.72 19.65 0.72
N VAL A 61 2.96 18.39 1.11
CA VAL A 61 3.94 17.54 0.42
C VAL A 61 3.59 17.31 -1.06
N GLY A 62 2.29 17.26 -1.40
CA GLY A 62 1.84 17.01 -2.76
C GLY A 62 1.95 18.20 -3.72
N CYS A 63 1.64 19.42 -3.26
CA CYS A 63 1.55 20.60 -4.13
C CYS A 63 2.31 21.83 -3.65
N GLN A 64 3.07 21.71 -2.56
CA GLN A 64 3.91 22.75 -1.95
C GLN A 64 3.21 24.04 -1.49
N HIS A 65 1.87 24.08 -1.57
CA HIS A 65 1.06 25.19 -1.06
C HIS A 65 1.09 25.23 0.47
N ALA A 66 1.03 26.44 1.03
CA ALA A 66 1.00 26.65 2.47
C ALA A 66 -0.24 26.02 3.11
N LEU A 67 -0.02 25.33 4.23
CA LEU A 67 -1.05 24.70 5.03
C LEU A 67 -1.44 25.59 6.22
N ALA A 68 -2.71 25.49 6.63
CA ALA A 68 -3.19 26.07 7.87
C ALA A 68 -2.84 25.14 9.04
N SER A 69 -2.43 25.74 10.17
CA SER A 69 -2.42 25.04 11.44
C SER A 69 -3.84 24.59 11.80
N PHE A 70 -3.94 23.42 12.42
CA PHE A 70 -5.18 22.80 12.85
C PHE A 70 -6.00 23.65 13.84
N ASP A 71 -5.34 24.60 14.52
CA ASP A 71 -5.94 25.44 15.59
C ASP A 71 -6.72 26.67 15.08
N SER A 72 -6.98 26.76 13.78
CA SER A 72 -7.67 27.92 13.19
C SER A 72 -9.20 27.94 13.46
N SER A 73 -9.74 26.95 14.18
CA SER A 73 -11.13 26.95 14.65
C SER A 73 -11.38 27.72 15.95
N VAL A 74 -10.36 28.16 16.70
CA VAL A 74 -10.58 28.82 18.02
C VAL A 74 -10.52 30.36 17.97
N LYS A 75 -10.22 30.99 16.83
CA LYS A 75 -10.16 32.47 16.72
C LYS A 75 -11.09 33.09 15.67
N ARG A 76 -12.33 32.59 15.56
CA ARG A 76 -13.43 33.33 14.89
C ARG A 76 -14.57 33.74 15.81
N SER A 77 -14.42 33.55 17.12
CA SER A 77 -15.35 34.06 18.12
C SER A 77 -14.60 34.73 19.27
N LEU A 78 -14.05 35.91 19.03
CA LEU A 78 -13.89 36.92 20.08
C LEU A 78 -13.77 38.28 19.39
N GLY A 79 -14.90 38.81 18.95
CA GLY A 79 -15.03 40.25 18.86
C GLY A 79 -15.13 40.76 20.29
N THR A 80 -14.04 41.31 20.84
CA THR A 80 -14.07 42.30 21.92
C THR A 80 -12.66 42.86 22.16
N ALA A 81 -12.53 44.15 21.84
CA ALA A 81 -11.78 45.19 22.55
C ALA A 81 -10.31 44.98 22.95
N GLY A 82 -9.43 45.80 22.34
CA GLY A 82 -8.13 46.22 22.86
C GLY A 82 -6.98 45.92 21.89
N GLY A 83 -6.22 46.86 21.35
CA GLY A 83 -6.17 48.30 21.55
C GLY A 83 -5.16 48.93 20.57
N MET A 84 -5.54 50.07 20.00
CA MET A 84 -4.73 51.26 19.72
C MET A 84 -3.25 51.13 19.24
N LEU A 85 -2.83 50.09 18.51
CA LEU A 85 -1.49 50.04 17.89
C LEU A 85 -1.47 49.70 16.39
N ASP A 86 -2.62 49.51 15.73
CA ASP A 86 -2.68 49.26 14.27
C ASP A 86 -2.71 50.53 13.41
N ALA A 87 -2.56 51.71 14.01
CA ALA A 87 -2.62 53.00 13.29
C ALA A 87 -1.32 53.39 12.57
N PHE A 88 -0.24 52.61 12.67
CA PHE A 88 1.05 52.94 12.05
C PHE A 88 1.38 52.15 10.76
N ALA A 89 0.51 51.26 10.31
CA ALA A 89 0.72 50.49 9.08
C ALA A 89 0.35 51.26 7.78
N SER A 90 -0.18 52.48 7.89
CA SER A 90 -0.66 53.27 6.73
C SER A 90 0.37 54.22 6.11
N LEU A 91 1.64 54.18 6.54
CA LEU A 91 2.71 55.04 5.99
C LEU A 91 3.75 54.30 5.15
N LEU A 92 3.49 53.05 4.76
CA LEU A 92 4.35 52.32 3.82
C LEU A 92 3.80 52.43 2.38
N PRO A 93 4.64 52.78 1.38
CA PRO A 93 4.21 52.85 -0.01
C PRO A 93 3.79 51.47 -0.49
N SER A 94 2.74 51.44 -1.31
CA SER A 94 2.10 50.30 -1.96
C SER A 94 3.05 49.19 -2.41
N GLY A 95 3.42 48.30 -1.50
CA GLY A 95 3.80 46.93 -1.80
C GLY A 95 2.54 46.10 -1.67
N THR A 96 2.12 45.44 -2.75
CA THR A 96 1.06 44.44 -2.75
C THR A 96 1.12 43.61 -1.47
N ALA A 97 0.15 43.77 -0.57
CA ALA A 97 -0.04 42.85 0.53
C ALA A 97 -0.02 41.45 -0.10
N PRO A 98 0.87 40.53 0.32
CA PRO A 98 0.82 39.17 -0.18
C PRO A 98 -0.55 38.68 0.24
N GLY A 99 -1.46 38.58 -0.74
CA GLY A 99 -2.87 38.31 -0.51
C GLY A 99 -2.97 37.19 0.48
N THR A 100 -3.83 37.35 1.50
CA THR A 100 -4.14 36.34 2.50
C THR A 100 -4.21 34.98 1.83
N ALA A 101 -3.08 34.27 1.83
CA ALA A 101 -2.96 33.01 1.13
C ALA A 101 -3.93 32.13 1.89
N LEU A 102 -5.03 31.74 1.23
CA LEU A 102 -6.08 30.93 1.81
C LEU A 102 -5.41 29.63 2.27
N ARG A 103 -4.96 29.60 3.53
CA ARG A 103 -4.21 28.48 4.09
C ARG A 103 -5.18 27.31 4.12
N ARG A 104 -4.87 26.27 3.36
CA ARG A 104 -5.73 25.09 3.24
C ARG A 104 -5.61 24.23 4.48
N GLN A 105 -6.72 23.68 4.96
CA GLN A 105 -6.70 22.78 6.11
C GLN A 105 -5.83 21.56 5.80
N ALA A 106 -4.92 21.24 6.71
CA ALA A 106 -4.03 20.10 6.57
C ALA A 106 -4.76 18.79 6.90
N ARG A 107 -4.46 17.74 6.15
CA ARG A 107 -4.94 16.36 6.36
C ARG A 107 -3.74 15.42 6.39
N LEU A 108 -3.76 14.46 7.31
CA LEU A 108 -2.69 13.48 7.46
C LEU A 108 -2.96 12.29 6.53
N CYS A 109 -2.03 12.00 5.63
CA CYS A 109 -2.01 10.75 4.90
C CYS A 109 -1.40 9.68 5.79
N GLU A 110 -2.18 8.67 6.18
CA GLU A 110 -1.67 7.58 7.00
C GLU A 110 -0.70 6.70 6.23
N TYR A 111 -0.74 6.64 4.89
CA TYR A 111 0.21 5.85 4.11
C TYR A 111 1.62 6.45 4.14
N THR A 112 1.75 7.75 3.87
CA THR A 112 3.06 8.44 3.77
C THR A 112 3.51 9.09 5.08
N GLY A 113 2.66 9.15 6.10
CA GLY A 113 2.97 9.84 7.36
C GLY A 113 3.13 11.35 7.23
N SER A 114 2.67 11.95 6.12
CA SER A 114 2.88 13.36 5.79
C SER A 114 1.57 14.14 5.69
N LEU A 115 1.63 15.47 5.79
CA LEU A 115 0.44 16.31 5.69
C LEU A 115 0.23 16.86 4.27
N TYR A 116 -1.03 16.92 3.88
CA TYR A 116 -1.49 17.34 2.56
C TYR A 116 -2.62 18.35 2.68
N CYS A 117 -2.81 19.17 1.65
CA CYS A 117 -3.98 20.04 1.57
C CYS A 117 -5.22 19.27 1.11
N GLU A 118 -6.39 19.87 1.27
CA GLU A 118 -7.68 19.25 0.93
C GLU A 118 -7.81 18.80 -0.53
N MET A 119 -7.12 19.45 -1.47
CA MET A 119 -7.10 19.07 -2.88
C MET A 119 -6.24 17.83 -3.17
N CYS A 120 -5.16 17.65 -2.41
CA CYS A 120 -4.24 16.53 -2.55
C CYS A 120 -4.67 15.32 -1.71
N HIS A 121 -5.62 15.51 -0.79
CA HIS A 121 -6.06 14.51 0.15
C HIS A 121 -7.57 14.62 0.37
N GLU A 122 -8.35 13.92 -0.45
CA GLU A 122 -9.82 13.95 -0.41
C GLU A 122 -10.44 13.00 0.62
N ASN A 123 -9.62 12.46 1.54
CA ASN A 123 -10.03 11.44 2.52
C ASN A 123 -10.47 10.13 1.88
N GLU A 124 -9.93 9.81 0.71
CA GLU A 124 -9.96 8.45 0.20
C GLU A 124 -9.34 7.50 1.23
N THR A 125 -9.79 6.25 1.20
CA THR A 125 -9.38 5.25 2.18
C THR A 125 -8.85 4.01 1.50
N ALA A 126 -7.77 3.46 2.03
CA ALA A 126 -7.20 2.20 1.57
C ALA A 126 -6.73 1.37 2.76
N VAL A 127 -6.65 0.04 2.56
CA VAL A 127 -5.95 -0.84 3.49
C VAL A 127 -4.45 -0.69 3.24
N LEU A 128 -3.67 -0.52 4.32
CA LEU A 128 -2.25 -0.21 4.20
C LEU A 128 -1.40 -1.48 4.32
N PRO A 129 -0.48 -1.74 3.36
CA PRO A 129 0.37 -2.93 3.39
C PRO A 129 1.13 -3.11 4.71
N ARG A 130 1.70 -2.03 5.26
CA ARG A 130 2.39 -2.11 6.56
C ARG A 130 1.47 -2.60 7.69
N CYS A 131 0.20 -2.18 7.72
CA CYS A 131 -0.73 -2.52 8.80
C CYS A 131 -1.15 -3.98 8.72
N VAL A 132 -1.31 -4.50 7.51
CA VAL A 132 -1.56 -5.93 7.28
C VAL A 132 -0.34 -6.76 7.67
N LEU A 133 0.86 -6.36 7.27
CA LEU A 133 2.08 -7.15 7.49
C LEU A 133 2.56 -7.13 8.95
N TRP A 134 2.38 -6.03 9.67
CA TRP A 134 2.82 -5.92 11.07
C TRP A 134 1.73 -6.31 12.07
N ASP A 135 0.51 -5.86 11.85
CA ASP A 135 -0.57 -5.92 12.84
C ASP A 135 -1.73 -6.83 12.42
N TRP A 136 -1.70 -7.39 11.19
CA TRP A 136 -2.84 -8.10 10.60
C TRP A 136 -4.13 -7.25 10.60
N ASP A 137 -3.97 -5.93 10.43
CA ASP A 137 -5.05 -4.95 10.47
C ASP A 137 -5.49 -4.54 9.06
N PHE A 138 -6.77 -4.76 8.78
CA PHE A 138 -7.41 -4.48 7.48
C PHE A 138 -8.32 -3.24 7.53
N ALA A 139 -8.27 -2.45 8.61
CA ALA A 139 -9.09 -1.25 8.73
C ALA A 139 -8.75 -0.23 7.61
N PRO A 140 -9.76 0.36 6.95
CA PRO A 140 -9.53 1.39 5.95
C PRO A 140 -9.00 2.66 6.61
N ARG A 141 -7.90 3.18 6.07
CA ARG A 141 -7.19 4.35 6.61
C ARG A 141 -7.13 5.47 5.59
N LYS A 142 -7.13 6.71 6.07
CA LYS A 142 -7.20 7.90 5.20
C LYS A 142 -5.87 8.14 4.50
N VAL A 143 -5.91 8.30 3.19
CA VAL A 143 -4.72 8.46 2.34
C VAL A 143 -4.87 9.64 1.37
N CYS A 144 -3.73 10.17 0.93
CA CYS A 144 -3.69 11.16 -0.15
C CYS A 144 -3.97 10.50 -1.51
N LYS A 145 -4.38 11.28 -2.50
CA LYS A 145 -4.77 10.78 -3.84
C LYS A 145 -3.68 9.93 -4.50
N LEU A 146 -2.45 10.45 -4.49
CA LEU A 146 -1.30 9.76 -5.06
C LEU A 146 -1.06 8.40 -4.39
N ALA A 147 -1.26 8.31 -3.07
CA ALA A 147 -1.16 7.05 -2.34
C ALA A 147 -2.31 6.10 -2.64
N HIS A 148 -3.53 6.60 -2.74
CA HIS A 148 -4.69 5.81 -3.11
C HIS A 148 -4.54 5.19 -4.51
N GLU A 149 -4.16 5.99 -5.51
CA GLU A 149 -3.90 5.55 -6.88
C GLU A 149 -2.79 4.49 -6.92
N PHE A 150 -1.68 4.74 -6.22
CA PHE A 150 -0.60 3.77 -6.13
C PHE A 150 -1.02 2.45 -5.49
N LEU A 151 -1.65 2.49 -4.31
CA LEU A 151 -2.10 1.30 -3.59
C LEU A 151 -3.09 0.47 -4.42
N THR A 152 -3.99 1.15 -5.14
CA THR A 152 -4.92 0.50 -6.08
C THR A 152 -4.16 -0.18 -7.23
N SER A 153 -3.16 0.50 -7.81
CA SER A 153 -2.38 -0.05 -8.94
C SER A 153 -1.59 -1.33 -8.60
N ILE A 154 -1.19 -1.49 -7.33
CA ILE A 154 -0.40 -2.64 -6.85
C ILE A 154 -1.25 -3.69 -6.15
N GLU A 155 -2.55 -3.48 -5.97
CA GLU A 155 -3.43 -4.34 -5.15
C GLU A 155 -3.35 -5.82 -5.56
N MET A 156 -3.26 -6.06 -6.88
CA MET A 156 -3.23 -7.39 -7.50
C MET A 156 -1.83 -7.92 -7.76
N GLN A 157 -0.78 -7.14 -7.49
CA GLN A 157 0.59 -7.52 -7.82
C GLN A 157 1.22 -8.29 -6.65
N PRO A 158 1.85 -9.46 -6.90
CA PRO A 158 2.45 -10.27 -5.85
C PRO A 158 3.83 -9.73 -5.44
N ILE A 159 3.84 -8.59 -4.76
CA ILE A 159 5.06 -7.86 -4.41
C ILE A 159 5.35 -7.84 -2.90
N LEU A 160 4.45 -8.39 -2.07
CA LEU A 160 4.59 -8.39 -0.62
C LEU A 160 5.22 -9.71 -0.15
N CYS A 161 6.44 -9.66 0.39
CA CYS A 161 7.11 -10.82 0.97
C CYS A 161 6.94 -10.81 2.50
N VAL A 162 6.02 -11.63 3.02
CA VAL A 162 5.76 -11.71 4.47
C VAL A 162 7.00 -12.19 5.22
N ASP A 163 7.70 -13.19 4.70
CA ASP A 163 8.91 -13.75 5.30
C ASP A 163 10.02 -12.69 5.47
N ALA A 164 10.13 -11.75 4.52
CA ALA A 164 11.14 -10.70 4.56
C ALA A 164 10.79 -9.53 5.49
N VAL A 165 9.50 -9.28 5.72
CA VAL A 165 9.04 -8.13 6.53
C VAL A 165 8.77 -8.55 7.97
N ASN A 166 8.00 -9.61 8.18
CA ASN A 166 7.57 -10.07 9.50
C ASN A 166 7.26 -11.58 9.49
N PRO A 167 8.28 -12.45 9.59
CA PRO A 167 8.08 -13.90 9.56
C PRO A 167 7.23 -14.41 10.73
N GLU A 168 7.25 -13.72 11.88
CA GLU A 168 6.44 -14.05 13.06
C GLU A 168 4.92 -13.91 12.81
N LEU A 169 4.51 -13.24 11.73
CA LEU A 169 3.11 -13.16 11.33
C LEU A 169 2.51 -14.55 11.07
N TYR A 170 3.28 -15.48 10.50
CA TYR A 170 2.83 -16.84 10.26
C TYR A 170 2.53 -17.61 11.54
N ASN A 171 3.20 -17.29 12.65
CA ASN A 171 2.95 -17.91 13.95
C ASN A 171 1.62 -17.44 14.57
N ARG A 172 1.22 -16.19 14.27
CA ARG A 172 0.00 -15.57 14.81
C ARG A 172 -1.23 -15.85 13.96
N VAL A 173 -1.06 -16.04 12.65
CA VAL A 173 -2.16 -16.19 11.69
C VAL A 173 -2.12 -17.57 11.05
N HIS A 174 -2.83 -18.53 11.67
CA HIS A 174 -2.83 -19.92 11.23
C HIS A 174 -3.27 -20.11 9.77
N LEU A 175 -4.30 -19.39 9.31
CA LEU A 175 -4.80 -19.52 7.94
C LEU A 175 -3.76 -19.08 6.89
N LEU A 176 -3.04 -17.99 7.18
CA LEU A 176 -1.94 -17.51 6.34
C LEU A 176 -0.81 -18.55 6.27
N HIS A 177 -0.44 -19.13 7.41
CA HIS A 177 0.59 -20.18 7.48
C HIS A 177 0.18 -21.45 6.72
N GLU A 178 -1.07 -21.89 6.84
CA GLU A 178 -1.59 -23.03 6.11
C GLU A 178 -1.53 -22.79 4.60
N CYS A 179 -2.03 -21.64 4.13
CA CYS A 179 -2.00 -21.31 2.70
C CYS A 179 -0.56 -21.18 2.19
N ALA A 180 0.36 -20.59 2.94
CA ALA A 180 1.77 -20.52 2.56
C ALA A 180 2.40 -21.92 2.42
N SER A 181 2.10 -22.81 3.38
CA SER A 181 2.60 -24.19 3.36
C SER A 181 2.02 -24.99 2.21
N LYS A 182 0.73 -24.83 1.93
CA LYS A 182 0.05 -25.44 0.78
C LYS A 182 0.63 -24.95 -0.53
N ARG A 183 0.90 -23.65 -0.67
CA ARG A 183 1.58 -23.09 -1.85
C ARG A 183 2.97 -23.69 -2.06
N ARG A 184 3.77 -23.87 -1.00
CA ARG A 184 5.08 -24.55 -1.10
C ARG A 184 4.94 -26.00 -1.59
N ALA A 185 3.94 -26.74 -1.08
CA ALA A 185 3.66 -28.10 -1.55
C ALA A 185 3.20 -28.14 -3.01
N ILE A 186 2.32 -27.22 -3.42
CA ILE A 186 1.85 -27.06 -4.80
C ILE A 186 3.03 -26.81 -5.75
N VAL A 187 3.97 -25.93 -5.40
CA VAL A 187 5.17 -25.67 -6.21
C VAL A 187 5.97 -26.96 -6.43
N GLN A 188 6.18 -27.77 -5.38
CA GLN A 188 6.87 -29.05 -5.49
C GLN A 188 6.10 -30.08 -6.35
N LEU A 189 4.76 -30.03 -6.33
CA LEU A 189 3.93 -30.86 -7.20
C LEU A 189 4.02 -30.42 -8.66
N CYS A 190 4.08 -29.12 -8.94
CA CYS A 190 4.23 -28.57 -10.28
C CYS A 190 5.47 -29.13 -11.00
N ASP A 191 6.57 -29.33 -10.29
CA ASP A 191 7.81 -29.91 -10.84
C ASP A 191 7.64 -31.35 -11.36
N ARG A 192 6.62 -32.06 -10.87
CA ARG A 192 6.31 -33.44 -11.25
C ARG A 192 5.29 -33.55 -12.37
N VAL A 193 4.69 -32.42 -12.79
CA VAL A 193 3.65 -32.37 -13.81
C VAL A 193 4.27 -32.07 -15.18
N PRO A 194 3.90 -32.79 -16.25
CA PRO A 194 4.34 -32.44 -17.60
C PRO A 194 3.95 -31.00 -17.97
N LYS A 195 4.93 -30.23 -18.48
CA LYS A 195 4.77 -28.79 -18.76
C LYS A 195 3.49 -28.43 -19.52
N HIS A 196 3.15 -29.16 -20.58
CA HIS A 196 1.95 -28.88 -21.38
C HIS A 196 0.63 -29.01 -20.58
N LYS A 197 0.57 -29.94 -19.61
CA LYS A 197 -0.58 -30.10 -18.71
C LYS A 197 -0.60 -29.00 -17.65
N LEU A 198 0.56 -28.68 -17.09
CA LEU A 198 0.70 -27.59 -16.12
C LEU A 198 0.29 -26.25 -16.75
N ASP A 199 0.78 -25.94 -17.95
CA ASP A 199 0.41 -24.71 -18.68
C ASP A 199 -1.09 -24.64 -18.95
N SER A 200 -1.73 -25.76 -19.29
CA SER A 200 -3.18 -25.80 -19.48
C SER A 200 -3.95 -25.53 -18.20
N LEU A 201 -3.49 -26.07 -17.07
CA LEU A 201 -4.09 -25.83 -15.77
C LEU A 201 -3.88 -24.36 -15.34
N LEU A 202 -2.66 -23.84 -15.46
CA LEU A 202 -2.31 -22.48 -15.06
C LEU A 202 -2.95 -21.41 -15.94
N ARG A 203 -3.27 -21.70 -17.21
CA ARG A 203 -4.09 -20.82 -18.05
C ARG A 203 -5.45 -20.55 -17.39
N SER A 204 -6.08 -21.57 -16.80
CA SER A 204 -7.35 -21.41 -16.08
C SER A 204 -7.20 -20.66 -14.74
N ALA A 205 -6.00 -20.65 -14.15
CA ALA A 205 -5.71 -19.90 -12.93
C ALA A 205 -5.64 -18.38 -13.15
N GLY A 206 -5.37 -17.94 -14.38
CA GLY A 206 -5.28 -16.53 -14.74
C GLY A 206 -4.31 -15.77 -13.82
N ARG A 207 -4.79 -14.71 -13.18
CA ARG A 207 -3.99 -13.88 -12.25
C ARG A 207 -3.43 -14.66 -11.06
N LEU A 208 -4.06 -15.75 -10.65
CA LEU A 208 -3.65 -16.55 -9.48
C LEU A 208 -2.52 -17.53 -9.80
N ARG A 209 -2.04 -17.56 -11.05
CA ARG A 209 -0.91 -18.38 -11.49
C ARG A 209 0.33 -18.20 -10.60
N TYR A 210 0.63 -16.98 -10.15
CA TYR A 210 1.80 -16.71 -9.31
C TYR A 210 1.81 -17.52 -8.00
N LEU A 211 0.64 -17.95 -7.51
CA LEU A 211 0.54 -18.75 -6.28
C LEU A 211 1.30 -20.07 -6.38
N CYS A 212 1.50 -20.58 -7.60
CA CYS A 212 2.22 -21.82 -7.91
C CYS A 212 3.69 -21.62 -8.28
N GLU A 213 4.13 -20.37 -8.46
CA GLU A 213 5.47 -20.05 -8.96
C GLU A 213 6.32 -19.40 -7.88
N THR A 214 5.75 -18.47 -7.10
CA THR A 214 6.48 -17.64 -6.14
C THR A 214 5.84 -17.70 -4.74
N PRO A 215 6.04 -18.78 -3.96
CA PRO A 215 5.31 -19.02 -2.71
C PRO A 215 5.58 -17.98 -1.61
N SER A 216 6.71 -17.27 -1.66
CA SER A 216 7.10 -16.24 -0.69
C SER A 216 6.37 -14.90 -0.86
N PHE A 217 5.84 -14.64 -2.06
CA PHE A 217 5.21 -13.36 -2.38
C PHE A 217 3.69 -13.46 -2.36
N TRP A 218 3.06 -12.37 -1.94
CA TRP A 218 1.62 -12.19 -1.80
C TRP A 218 1.20 -10.90 -2.47
N ALA A 219 0.04 -10.92 -3.11
CA ALA A 219 -0.64 -9.68 -3.48
C ALA A 219 -1.49 -9.20 -2.29
N MET A 220 -1.72 -7.88 -2.24
CA MET A 220 -2.58 -7.29 -1.21
C MET A 220 -3.98 -7.90 -1.24
N ARG A 221 -4.51 -8.17 -2.44
CA ARG A 221 -5.82 -8.83 -2.64
C ARG A 221 -5.96 -10.15 -1.90
N GLU A 222 -4.95 -11.02 -1.98
CA GLU A 222 -4.99 -12.34 -1.34
C GLU A 222 -4.82 -12.24 0.18
N LEU A 223 -4.01 -11.30 0.68
CA LEU A 223 -3.93 -11.04 2.12
C LEU A 223 -5.26 -10.51 2.67
N CYS A 224 -5.91 -9.59 1.96
CA CYS A 224 -7.25 -9.10 2.32
C CYS A 224 -8.30 -10.22 2.28
N ASP A 225 -8.19 -11.17 1.34
CA ASP A 225 -9.09 -12.32 1.31
C ASP A 225 -8.90 -13.23 2.53
N LEU A 226 -7.66 -13.55 2.88
CA LEU A 226 -7.32 -14.30 4.09
C LEU A 226 -7.75 -13.58 5.37
N GLY A 227 -7.71 -12.24 5.37
CA GLY A 227 -8.20 -11.40 6.46
C GLY A 227 -9.70 -11.59 6.77
N LYS A 228 -10.49 -12.13 5.84
CA LYS A 228 -11.91 -12.48 6.08
C LYS A 228 -12.08 -13.74 6.92
N GLY A 229 -11.01 -14.47 7.23
CA GLY A 229 -11.05 -15.69 8.03
C GLY A 229 -11.83 -16.81 7.34
N ALA A 230 -12.86 -17.34 7.99
CA ALA A 230 -13.67 -18.47 7.48
C ALA A 230 -14.39 -18.18 6.16
N PHE A 231 -14.51 -16.90 5.76
CA PHE A 231 -15.10 -16.47 4.49
C PHE A 231 -14.06 -16.22 3.39
N SER A 232 -12.80 -16.63 3.61
CA SER A 232 -11.76 -16.58 2.58
C SER A 232 -11.99 -17.67 1.53
N GLU A 233 -11.87 -17.29 0.26
CA GLU A 233 -12.01 -18.20 -0.88
C GLU A 233 -10.68 -18.87 -1.26
N LEU A 234 -9.56 -18.25 -0.87
CA LEU A 234 -8.22 -18.70 -1.24
C LEU A 234 -7.89 -20.14 -0.77
N PRO A 235 -8.18 -20.57 0.47
CA PRO A 235 -7.92 -21.94 0.90
C PRO A 235 -8.60 -22.97 0.00
N GLY A 236 -9.89 -22.79 -0.28
CA GLY A 236 -10.66 -23.69 -1.15
C GLY A 236 -10.18 -23.66 -2.60
N TYR A 237 -9.68 -22.52 -3.09
CA TYR A 237 -9.01 -22.45 -4.39
C TYR A 237 -7.74 -23.30 -4.43
N LEU A 238 -6.89 -23.19 -3.40
CA LEU A 238 -5.64 -23.96 -3.30
C LEU A 238 -5.93 -25.47 -3.19
N ASP A 239 -6.95 -25.89 -2.45
CA ASP A 239 -7.36 -27.30 -2.35
C ASP A 239 -7.76 -27.89 -3.71
N ARG A 240 -8.56 -27.15 -4.48
CA ARG A 240 -8.97 -27.58 -5.83
C ARG A 240 -7.78 -27.72 -6.76
N LEU A 241 -6.83 -26.78 -6.66
CA LEU A 241 -5.63 -26.75 -7.48
C LEU A 241 -4.68 -27.89 -7.15
N GLU A 242 -4.40 -28.11 -5.87
CA GLU A 242 -3.62 -29.24 -5.38
C GLU A 242 -4.24 -30.58 -5.81
N GLY A 243 -5.56 -30.74 -5.64
CA GLY A 243 -6.28 -31.93 -6.11
C GLY A 243 -6.19 -32.14 -7.62
N ALA A 244 -6.23 -31.06 -8.42
CA ALA A 244 -6.05 -31.16 -9.87
C ALA A 244 -4.64 -31.60 -10.26
N LEU A 245 -3.61 -31.05 -9.60
CA LEU A 245 -2.22 -31.44 -9.81
C LEU A 245 -1.99 -32.91 -9.44
N HIS A 246 -2.49 -33.36 -8.29
CA HIS A 246 -2.38 -34.76 -7.88
C HIS A 246 -2.99 -35.73 -8.90
N ARG A 247 -4.18 -35.44 -9.44
CA ARG A 247 -4.79 -36.29 -10.48
C ARG A 247 -3.91 -36.40 -11.72
N ILE A 248 -3.24 -35.31 -12.12
CA ILE A 248 -2.33 -35.32 -13.27
C ILE A 248 -1.08 -36.15 -12.98
N VAL A 249 -0.47 -35.98 -11.80
CA VAL A 249 0.73 -36.73 -11.39
C VAL A 249 0.44 -38.23 -11.35
N VAL A 250 -0.66 -38.64 -10.71
CA VAL A 250 -1.04 -40.06 -10.62
C VAL A 250 -1.29 -40.64 -12.02
N ALA A 251 -2.02 -39.94 -12.87
CA ALA A 251 -2.28 -40.41 -14.24
C ALA A 251 -1.01 -40.53 -15.09
N HIS A 252 0.02 -39.73 -14.82
CA HIS A 252 1.31 -39.83 -15.51
C HIS A 252 2.17 -40.98 -15.00
N GLN A 253 2.08 -41.33 -13.71
CA GLN A 253 2.84 -42.44 -13.11
C GLN A 253 2.29 -43.83 -13.47
N GLN A 254 1.07 -43.89 -14.00
CA GLN A 254 0.40 -45.13 -14.42
C GLN A 254 0.59 -45.45 -15.91
N MET A 255 1.28 -44.59 -16.68
CA MET A 255 1.68 -44.82 -18.07
C MET A 255 3.17 -45.18 -18.16
#